data_AF-A0A2G9MTH4-F1
#
_entry.id   AF-A0A2G9MTH4-F1
#
_cell.length_a   1.000
_cell.length_b   1.000
_cell.length_c   1.000
_cell.angle_alpha   90.00
_cell.angle_beta   90.00
_cell.angle_gamma   90.00
#
_symmetry.space_group_name_H-M   'P 1'
#
loop_
_entity.id
_entity.type
_entity.pdbx_description
1 polymer ?
#
loop_
_entity_poly.entity_id
_entity_poly.type
_entity_poly.pdbx_seq_one_letter_code
_entity_poly.pdbx_strand_id
1 'polypeptide(L)' 'RLNGEIRDREKVMRGIKKKDSVTLTGYQLFHNYIRPHSALDGKTPSEKCGIKINGNNKWITLIQNAKKIQDREECPFLS' A
#
# COMPACT_ATOMS: atom_id res chain seq x y z
N ARG A 1 5.13 10.32 9.44
CA ARG A 1 4.53 9.68 10.64
C ARG A 1 3.10 9.27 10.28
N LEU A 2 2.81 7.99 10.13
CA LEU A 2 1.54 7.47 9.58
C LEU A 2 0.33 7.77 10.49
N ASN A 3 0.43 7.48 11.79
CA ASN A 3 -0.70 7.59 12.73
C ASN A 3 -1.20 9.03 12.90
N GLY A 4 -0.33 10.04 12.74
CA GLY A 4 -0.73 11.44 12.75
C GLY A 4 -1.58 11.80 11.52
N GLU A 5 -1.13 11.40 10.33
CA GLU A 5 -1.85 11.64 9.08
C GLU A 5 -3.22 10.94 9.04
N ILE A 6 -3.35 9.75 9.64
CA ILE A 6 -4.64 9.08 9.78
C ILE A 6 -5.60 9.89 10.65
N ARG A 7 -5.14 10.40 11.81
CA ARG A 7 -6.00 11.20 12.71
C ARG A 7 -6.47 12.49 12.05
N ASP A 8 -5.58 13.17 11.31
CA ASP A 8 -5.93 14.38 10.57
C ASP A 8 -6.93 14.08 9.44
N ARG A 9 -6.76 12.95 8.75
CA ARG A 9 -7.72 12.46 7.74
C ARG A 9 -9.05 12.05 8.35
N GLU A 10 -9.04 11.35 9.48
CA GLU A 10 -10.25 10.95 10.21
C GLU A 10 -11.05 12.18 10.66
N LYS A 11 -10.36 13.25 11.06
CA LYS A 11 -11.00 14.51 11.44
C LYS A 11 -11.75 15.17 10.28
N VAL A 12 -11.18 15.15 9.08
CA VAL A 12 -11.69 15.90 7.91
C VAL A 12 -12.59 15.06 7.01
N MET A 13 -12.28 13.78 6.80
CA MET A 13 -13.04 12.91 5.90
C MET A 13 -14.21 12.22 6.61
N ARG A 14 -15.39 12.30 5.98
CA ARG A 14 -16.59 11.57 6.42
C ARG A 14 -16.49 10.11 6.00
N GLY A 15 -16.82 9.18 6.90
CA GLY A 15 -16.92 7.74 6.59
C GLY A 15 -15.68 6.89 6.91
N ILE A 16 -14.60 7.46 7.43
CA ILE A 16 -13.40 6.70 7.86
C ILE A 16 -13.64 5.79 9.07
N LYS A 17 -14.62 6.12 9.92
CA LYS A 17 -14.90 5.37 11.17
C LYS A 17 -15.50 3.97 10.94
N LYS A 18 -15.87 3.64 9.69
CA LYS A 18 -16.32 2.29 9.33
C LYS A 18 -15.11 1.38 9.19
N LYS A 19 -15.08 0.26 9.93
CA LYS A 19 -13.97 -0.70 9.91
C LYS A 19 -13.72 -1.29 8.51
N ASP A 20 -14.77 -1.44 7.71
CA ASP A 20 -14.71 -1.99 6.35
C ASP A 20 -14.36 -0.93 5.28
N SER A 21 -13.90 0.25 5.69
CA SER A 21 -13.54 1.30 4.74
C SER A 21 -12.24 0.96 4.02
N VAL A 22 -12.33 0.73 2.70
CA VAL A 22 -11.19 0.56 1.79
C VAL A 22 -10.22 1.75 1.83
N THR A 23 -10.70 2.93 2.27
CA THR A 23 -9.92 4.17 2.37
C THR A 23 -8.72 4.04 3.31
N LEU A 24 -8.88 3.35 4.45
CA LEU A 24 -7.79 3.20 5.43
C LEU A 24 -6.68 2.31 4.87
N THR A 25 -7.06 1.17 4.30
CA THR A 25 -6.14 0.21 3.67
C THR A 25 -5.42 0.82 2.47
N GLY A 26 -6.16 1.55 1.62
CA GLY A 26 -5.57 2.28 0.49
C GLY A 26 -4.56 3.34 0.95
N TYR A 27 -4.84 4.02 2.06
CA TYR A 27 -3.91 5.01 2.62
C TYR A 27 -2.63 4.37 3.19
N GLN A 28 -2.74 3.23 3.86
CA GLN A 28 -1.58 2.47 4.34
C GLN A 28 -0.70 2.02 3.16
N LEU A 29 -1.31 1.51 2.09
CA LEU A 29 -0.60 1.11 0.87
C LEU A 29 0.15 2.29 0.26
N PHE A 30 -0.51 3.44 0.12
CA PHE A 30 0.11 4.66 -0.39
C PHE A 30 1.29 5.13 0.46
N HIS A 31 1.14 5.15 1.79
CA HIS A 31 2.19 5.60 2.70
C HIS A 31 3.42 4.70 2.67
N ASN A 32 3.22 3.39 2.51
CA ASN A 32 4.29 2.39 2.58
C ASN A 32 5.04 2.22 1.26
N TYR A 33 4.36 2.31 0.12
CA TYR A 33 4.96 1.94 -1.17
C TYR A 33 5.17 3.11 -2.13
N ILE A 34 4.53 4.26 -1.91
CA ILE A 34 4.44 5.31 -2.93
C ILE A 34 4.93 6.65 -2.42
N ARG A 35 4.54 7.05 -1.20
CA ARG A 35 4.92 8.34 -0.62
C ARG A 35 6.40 8.29 -0.16
N PRO A 36 7.31 9.06 -0.78
CA PRO A 36 8.67 9.18 -0.27
C PRO A 36 8.66 9.92 1.07
N HIS A 37 9.53 9.53 2.00
CA HIS A 37 9.70 10.21 3.28
C HIS A 37 11.08 10.84 3.35
N SER A 38 11.13 12.13 3.65
CA SER A 38 12.39 12.86 3.83
C SER A 38 13.23 12.28 4.99
N ALA A 39 12.57 11.75 6.03
CA ALA A 39 13.25 11.07 7.15
C ALA A 39 13.88 9.72 6.79
N LEU A 40 13.60 9.19 5.60
CA LEU A 40 14.14 7.93 5.09
C LEU A 40 15.01 8.17 3.84
N ASP A 41 15.67 9.33 3.75
CA ASP A 41 16.48 9.74 2.60
C ASP A 41 15.70 9.72 1.27
N GLY A 42 14.43 10.11 1.33
CA GLY A 42 13.52 10.10 0.17
C GLY A 42 13.00 8.70 -0.21
N LYS A 43 13.34 7.66 0.57
CA LYS A 43 12.85 6.30 0.35
C LYS A 43 11.46 6.11 0.97
N THR A 44 10.72 5.17 0.42
CA THR A 44 9.49 4.65 1.03
C THR A 44 9.82 3.63 2.13
N PRO A 45 8.93 3.40 3.11
CA PRO A 45 9.15 2.39 4.15
C PRO A 45 9.40 1.00 3.56
N SER A 46 8.70 0.64 2.48
CA SER A 46 8.90 -0.64 1.78
C SER A 46 10.28 -0.72 1.12
N GLU A 47 10.77 0.36 0.50
CA GLU A 47 12.11 0.41 -0.09
C GLU A 47 13.20 0.29 0.98
N LYS A 48 13.00 0.88 2.16
CA LYS A 48 13.93 0.72 3.30
C LYS A 48 13.93 -0.70 3.85
N CYS A 49 12.79 -1.40 3.78
CA CYS A 49 12.67 -2.82 4.13
C CYS A 49 13.25 -3.76 3.05
N GLY A 50 13.73 -3.23 1.92
CA GLY A 50 14.26 -4.02 0.81
C GLY A 50 13.21 -4.50 -0.19
N ILE A 51 11.94 -4.17 0.02
CA ILE A 51 10.84 -4.48 -0.92
C ILE A 51 10.84 -3.41 -2.01
N LYS A 52 11.49 -3.71 -3.13
CA LYS A 52 11.58 -2.81 -4.27
C LYS A 52 10.44 -3.08 -5.25
N ILE A 53 9.73 -2.02 -5.62
CA ILE A 53 8.77 -2.05 -6.72
C ILE A 53 9.50 -1.56 -7.96
N ASN A 54 9.91 -2.50 -8.81
CA ASN A 54 10.57 -2.18 -10.06
C ASN A 54 9.51 -1.95 -11.15
N GLY A 55 9.13 -0.69 -11.34
CA GLY A 55 8.23 -0.29 -12.40
C GLY A 55 8.09 1.22 -12.47
N ASN A 56 7.92 1.75 -13.69
CA ASN A 56 7.76 3.19 -13.91
C ASN A 56 6.52 3.75 -13.19
N ASN A 57 5.47 2.92 -13.10
CA ASN A 57 4.25 3.20 -12.35
C ASN A 57 4.11 2.25 -11.17
N LYS A 58 4.40 2.74 -9.96
CA LYS A 58 4.34 1.95 -8.71
C LYS A 58 2.96 1.33 -8.46
N TRP A 59 1.89 2.07 -8.76
CA TRP A 59 0.50 1.61 -8.62
C TRP A 59 0.16 0.40 -9.51
N ILE A 60 0.46 0.50 -10.81
CA ILE A 60 0.17 -0.57 -11.77
C ILE A 60 0.96 -1.82 -11.41
N THR A 61 2.23 -1.64 -11.04
CA THR A 61 3.11 -2.75 -10.65
C THR A 61 2.58 -3.49 -9.42
N LEU A 62 2.08 -2.77 -8.41
CA LEU A 62 1.44 -3.36 -7.23
C LEU A 62 0.21 -4.20 -7.61
N ILE A 63 -0.66 -3.67 -8.47
CA ILE A 63 -1.87 -4.37 -8.92
C ILE A 63 -1.51 -5.62 -9.73
N GLN A 64 -0.55 -5.52 -10.64
CA GLN A 64 -0.08 -6.67 -11.43
C GLN A 64 0.55 -7.75 -10.57
N ASN A 65 1.31 -7.37 -9.54
CA ASN A 65 1.89 -8.32 -8.60
C ASN A 65 0.82 -9.02 -7.76
N ALA A 66 -0.22 -8.29 -7.32
CA ALA A 66 -1.36 -8.87 -6.62
C ALA A 66 -2.14 -9.86 -7.49
N LYS A 67 -2.41 -9.51 -8.76
CA LYS A 67 -3.10 -10.40 -9.71
C LYS A 67 -2.35 -11.71 -9.91
N LYS A 68 -1.03 -11.67 -10.11
CA LYS A 68 -0.19 -12.87 -10.27
C LYS A 68 -0.26 -13.83 -9.08
N ILE A 69 -0.53 -13.33 -7.87
CA ILE A 69 -0.67 -14.17 -6.67
C ILE A 69 -2.03 -14.87 -6.69
N GLN A 70 -3.10 -14.20 -7.09
CA GLN A 70 -4.43 -14.82 -7.23
C GLN A 70 -4.42 -15.95 -8.26
N ASP A 71 -3.80 -15.73 -9.42
CA ASP A 71 -3.64 -16.76 -10.47
C ASP A 71 -2.89 -18.02 -9.96
N ARG A 72 -2.02 -17.88 -8.94
CA ARG A 72 -1.28 -18.99 -8.31
C ARG A 72 -2.12 -19.76 -7.30
N GLU A 73 -2.99 -19.08 -6.55
CA GLU A 73 -3.90 -19.71 -5.60
C GLU A 73 -5.04 -20.45 -6.31
N GLU A 74 -5.39 -20.02 -7.53
CA GLU A 74 -6.38 -20.68 -8.40
C GLU A 74 -5.83 -21.88 -9.20
N CYS A 75 -4.53 -22.21 -9.09
CA CYS A 75 -3.93 -23.41 -9.68
C CYS A 75 -3.65 -24.50 -8.62
N PRO A 76 -4.67 -25.28 -8.20
CA PRO A 76 -4.47 -26.47 -7.36
C PRO A 76 -3.96 -27.69 -8.14
N PHE A 77 -3.63 -27.58 -9.45
CA PHE A 77 -3.21 -28.73 -10.28
C PHE A 77 -1.74 -29.14 -10.09
N LEU A 78 -1.28 -29.16 -8.84
CA LEU A 78 -0.34 -30.18 -8.41
C LEU A 78 -0.98 -30.95 -7.24
N SER A 79 -2.03 -31.70 -7.59
CA SER A 79 -2.49 -32.90 -6.89
C SER A 79 -2.31 -34.08 -7.82
#